data_AF-A0A4Q3TJ09-F1
#
_entry.id   AF-A0A4Q3TJ09-F1
#
_cell.length_a   1.000
_cell.length_b   1.000
_cell.length_c   1.000
_cell.angle_alpha   90.00
_cell.angle_beta   90.00
_cell.angle_gamma   90.00
#
_symmetry.space_group_name_H-M   'P 1'
#
loop_
_entity.id
_entity.type
_entity.pdbx_description
1 polymer ?
#
loop_
_entity_poly.entity_id
_entity_poly.type
_entity_poly.pdbx_seq_one_letter_code
_entity_poly.pdbx_strand_id
1 'polypeptide(L)'
;MAEPTTQRVYQAPCPGCGAPVEFRSAQSTHAVCGFCKSTVVRSGETLARVGKMAELFDDHSPLQLMASGKWRDRAFTLVGRLQYRSGSGTWTEWSAVFDDGSAGVLGEDNGAYVFSLPLKVQRELPEASQFRVGATTAIEGKPFTIASNEQVALISAQGELPRLPPLDTPFPMVELRSAQGEVLSIDYSMRPPVVARGEAVQLEELKLTGLRDENTKEEKARQFACPSCGAQVEVALDTSKAVTC
;
A
#
# COMPACT_ATOMS: atom_id res chain seq x y z
N MET A 1 15.80 -30.80 -3.32
CA MET A 1 14.75 -30.28 -4.21
C MET A 1 13.57 -29.95 -3.32
N ALA A 2 13.37 -28.68 -2.96
CA ALA A 2 12.19 -28.28 -2.20
C ALA A 2 10.98 -28.33 -3.14
N GLU A 3 9.97 -29.13 -2.81
CA GLU A 3 8.72 -29.15 -3.56
C GLU A 3 8.08 -27.76 -3.49
N PRO A 4 7.54 -27.22 -4.60
CA PRO A 4 6.83 -25.96 -4.57
C PRO A 4 5.57 -26.16 -3.72
N THR A 5 5.55 -25.59 -2.52
CA THR A 5 4.37 -25.54 -1.66
C THR A 5 3.28 -24.83 -2.43
N THR A 6 2.33 -25.58 -2.98
CA THR A 6 1.14 -25.02 -3.63
C THR A 6 0.33 -24.36 -2.52
N GLN A 7 0.48 -23.04 -2.37
CA GLN A 7 -0.18 -22.29 -1.33
C GLN A 7 -1.69 -22.38 -1.59
N ARG A 8 -2.42 -23.06 -0.70
CA ARG A 8 -3.86 -23.25 -0.84
C ARG A 8 -4.53 -21.89 -0.67
N VAL A 9 -5.10 -21.36 -1.75
CA VAL A 9 -5.97 -20.18 -1.69
C VAL A 9 -7.20 -20.55 -0.86
N TYR A 10 -7.42 -19.84 0.23
CA TYR A 10 -8.62 -19.98 1.04
C TYR A 10 -9.66 -18.98 0.55
N GLN A 11 -10.83 -19.47 0.17
CA GLN A 11 -11.93 -18.64 -0.31
C GLN A 11 -13.18 -18.93 0.52
N ALA A 12 -13.86 -17.88 0.97
CA ALA A 12 -15.09 -18.01 1.74
C ALA A 12 -16.04 -16.80 1.48
N PRO A 13 -17.35 -16.98 1.73
CA PRO A 13 -18.31 -15.91 1.52
C PRO A 13 -18.11 -14.78 2.53
N CYS A 14 -18.17 -13.53 2.05
CA CYS A 14 -18.11 -12.34 2.87
C CYS A 14 -19.28 -12.33 3.88
N PRO A 15 -19.04 -12.24 5.20
CA PRO A 15 -20.12 -12.16 6.19
C PRO A 15 -21.02 -10.93 6.03
N GLY A 16 -20.59 -9.92 5.27
CA GLY A 16 -21.38 -8.71 5.00
C GLY A 16 -22.33 -8.78 3.81
N CYS A 17 -22.00 -9.53 2.74
CA CYS A 17 -22.81 -9.55 1.50
C CYS A 17 -22.84 -10.90 0.77
N GLY A 18 -22.16 -11.94 1.25
CA GLY A 18 -22.08 -13.25 0.61
C GLY A 18 -21.11 -13.36 -0.57
N ALA A 19 -20.61 -12.25 -1.11
CA ALA A 19 -19.64 -12.26 -2.21
C ALA A 19 -18.31 -12.93 -1.81
N PRO A 20 -17.54 -13.53 -2.73
CA PRO A 20 -16.32 -14.23 -2.38
C PRO A 20 -15.24 -13.29 -1.83
N VAL A 21 -14.54 -13.75 -0.80
CA VAL A 21 -13.33 -13.13 -0.25
C VAL A 21 -12.23 -14.19 -0.25
N GLU A 22 -11.06 -13.81 -0.77
CA GLU A 22 -9.90 -14.69 -0.94
C GLU A 22 -8.78 -14.32 0.03
N PHE A 23 -8.07 -15.34 0.50
CA PHE A 23 -6.82 -15.26 1.25
C PHE A 23 -5.82 -16.21 0.57
N ARG A 24 -4.90 -15.64 -0.21
CA ARG A 24 -3.87 -16.35 -0.98
C ARG A 24 -2.65 -16.67 -0.12
N SER A 25 -2.32 -15.78 0.81
CA SER A 25 -1.24 -15.95 1.76
C SER A 25 -1.73 -16.50 3.10
N ALA A 26 -0.94 -17.44 3.63
CA ALA A 26 -1.13 -17.94 4.99
C ALA A 26 -0.82 -16.89 6.06
N GLN A 27 -0.10 -15.81 5.71
CA GLN A 27 0.24 -14.73 6.64
C GLN A 27 -0.87 -13.69 6.77
N SER A 28 -1.92 -13.77 5.95
CA SER A 28 -2.96 -12.76 5.92
C SER A 28 -4.04 -13.03 6.93
N THR A 29 -4.28 -12.01 7.74
CA THR A 29 -5.24 -12.04 8.83
C THR A 29 -6.51 -11.24 8.48
N HIS A 30 -6.41 -10.34 7.49
CA HIS A 30 -7.50 -9.46 7.07
C HIS A 30 -7.70 -9.52 5.56
N ALA A 31 -8.94 -9.29 5.13
CA ALA A 31 -9.27 -8.98 3.75
C ALA A 31 -10.38 -7.93 3.67
N VAL A 32 -10.28 -7.01 2.72
CA VAL A 32 -11.33 -6.03 2.42
C VAL A 32 -12.13 -6.54 1.22
N CYS A 33 -13.42 -6.82 1.44
CA CYS A 33 -14.28 -7.33 0.38
C CYS A 33 -14.37 -6.34 -0.78
N GLY A 34 -13.99 -6.79 -1.99
CA GLY A 34 -14.01 -5.96 -3.21
C GLY A 34 -15.39 -5.38 -3.55
N PHE A 35 -16.46 -6.08 -3.13
CA PHE A 35 -17.86 -5.76 -3.46
C PHE A 35 -18.50 -4.78 -2.48
N CYS A 36 -18.55 -5.12 -1.18
CA CYS A 36 -19.27 -4.31 -0.18
C CYS A 36 -18.35 -3.51 0.75
N LYS A 37 -17.03 -3.62 0.56
CA LYS A 37 -15.98 -2.99 1.38
C LYS A 37 -15.99 -3.42 2.85
N SER A 38 -16.64 -4.53 3.19
CA SER A 38 -16.57 -5.07 4.55
C SER A 38 -15.14 -5.51 4.85
N THR A 39 -14.64 -5.10 6.02
CA THR A 39 -13.39 -5.61 6.58
C THR A 39 -13.67 -6.96 7.23
N VAL A 40 -13.01 -8.00 6.74
CA VAL A 40 -13.16 -9.37 7.16
C VAL A 40 -11.88 -9.82 7.86
N VAL A 41 -12.02 -10.33 9.08
CA VAL A 41 -10.93 -10.92 9.86
C VAL A 41 -11.03 -12.43 9.77
N ARG A 42 -9.89 -13.08 9.59
CA ARG A 42 -9.74 -14.52 9.62
C ARG A 42 -9.09 -14.96 10.94
N SER A 43 -9.79 -15.82 11.69
CA SER A 43 -9.25 -16.51 12.86
C SER A 43 -9.40 -18.01 12.65
N GLY A 44 -8.31 -18.65 12.20
CA GLY A 44 -8.34 -20.05 11.75
C GLY A 44 -9.28 -20.24 10.54
N GLU A 45 -10.37 -20.98 10.75
CA GLU A 45 -11.41 -21.25 9.75
C GLU A 45 -12.61 -20.31 9.85
N THR A 46 -12.69 -19.47 10.89
CA THR A 46 -13.82 -18.57 11.09
C THR A 46 -13.54 -17.21 10.45
N LEU A 47 -14.50 -16.70 9.68
CA LEU A 47 -14.50 -15.34 9.19
C LEU A 47 -15.49 -14.48 9.99
N ALA A 48 -15.04 -13.31 10.43
CA ALA A 48 -15.87 -12.33 11.10
C ALA A 48 -15.77 -10.99 10.38
N ARG A 49 -16.92 -10.31 10.24
CA ARG A 49 -16.93 -8.91 9.81
C ARG A 49 -16.66 -8.02 11.02
N VAL A 50 -15.66 -7.16 10.91
CA VAL A 50 -15.27 -6.23 11.98
C VAL A 50 -15.57 -4.76 11.65
N GLY A 51 -15.93 -4.46 10.40
CA GLY A 51 -16.23 -3.09 9.99
C GLY A 51 -16.51 -2.95 8.50
N LYS A 52 -16.48 -1.71 8.03
CA LYS A 52 -16.51 -1.34 6.60
C LYS A 52 -15.38 -0.35 6.36
N MET A 53 -14.60 -0.60 5.31
CA MET A 53 -13.48 0.24 4.92
C MET A 53 -13.94 1.43 4.09
N ALA A 54 -13.21 2.54 4.19
CA ALA A 54 -13.42 3.72 3.35
C ALA A 54 -13.15 3.40 1.86
N GLU A 55 -13.68 4.23 0.97
CA GLU A 55 -13.30 4.17 -0.44
C GLU A 55 -11.83 4.57 -0.61
N LEU A 56 -11.21 4.15 -1.73
CA LEU A 56 -9.88 4.62 -2.07
C LEU A 56 -9.95 6.07 -2.51
N PHE A 57 -8.95 6.85 -2.12
CA PHE A 57 -8.64 8.08 -2.81
C PHE A 57 -7.95 7.73 -4.12
N ASP A 58 -8.34 8.39 -5.21
CA ASP A 58 -7.62 8.28 -6.47
C ASP A 58 -6.22 8.84 -6.26
N ASP A 59 -5.22 7.98 -6.37
CA ASP A 59 -3.80 8.29 -6.18
C ASP A 59 -3.03 8.21 -7.51
N HIS A 60 -3.72 8.04 -8.64
CA HIS A 60 -3.13 7.86 -9.97
C HIS A 60 -2.05 6.78 -10.05
N SER A 61 -1.99 5.87 -9.06
CA SER A 61 -1.01 4.79 -9.03
C SER A 61 -1.23 3.84 -10.22
N PRO A 62 -0.19 3.50 -10.98
CA PRO A 62 -0.28 2.48 -12.02
C PRO A 62 -0.42 1.08 -11.42
N LEU A 63 -0.12 0.91 -10.13
CA LEU A 63 -0.23 -0.36 -9.43
C LEU A 63 -1.69 -0.69 -9.11
N GLN A 64 -2.01 -1.98 -9.15
CA GLN A 64 -3.29 -2.52 -8.70
C GLN A 64 -3.12 -3.87 -8.02
N LEU A 65 -4.17 -4.30 -7.32
CA LEU A 65 -4.23 -5.65 -6.80
C LEU A 65 -4.04 -6.66 -7.94
N MET A 66 -3.33 -7.74 -7.62
CA MET A 66 -2.91 -8.80 -8.53
C MET A 66 -1.85 -8.41 -9.58
N ALA A 67 -1.39 -7.16 -9.61
CA ALA A 67 -0.17 -6.83 -10.34
C ALA A 67 0.99 -7.68 -9.79
N SER A 68 1.82 -8.19 -10.69
CA SER A 68 2.90 -9.13 -10.35
C SER A 68 4.21 -8.69 -10.98
N GLY A 69 5.33 -8.97 -10.31
CA GLY A 69 6.66 -8.55 -10.73
C GLY A 69 7.74 -9.44 -10.16
N LYS A 70 8.98 -8.98 -10.25
CA LYS A 70 10.16 -9.64 -9.69
C LYS A 70 11.03 -8.62 -8.95
N TRP A 71 11.48 -8.99 -7.75
CA TRP A 71 12.47 -8.21 -7.02
C TRP A 71 13.56 -9.14 -6.52
N ARG A 72 14.83 -8.82 -6.85
CA ARG A 72 16.00 -9.67 -6.57
C ARG A 72 15.79 -11.13 -7.03
N ASP A 73 15.30 -11.27 -8.26
CA ASP A 73 14.94 -12.54 -8.92
C ASP A 73 13.83 -13.38 -8.25
N ARG A 74 13.15 -12.83 -7.24
CA ARG A 74 12.02 -13.49 -6.57
C ARG A 74 10.72 -12.90 -7.12
N ALA A 75 9.85 -13.76 -7.66
CA ALA A 75 8.56 -13.29 -8.15
C ALA A 75 7.63 -12.95 -6.97
N PHE A 76 6.81 -11.92 -7.15
CA PHE A 76 5.84 -11.48 -6.17
C PHE A 76 4.53 -11.05 -6.84
N THR A 77 3.44 -11.08 -6.07
CA THR A 77 2.14 -10.52 -6.42
C THR A 77 1.69 -9.53 -5.37
N LEU A 78 1.14 -8.39 -5.79
CA LEU A 78 0.53 -7.40 -4.90
C LEU A 78 -0.87 -7.86 -4.51
N VAL A 79 -1.06 -8.28 -3.27
CA VAL A 79 -2.32 -8.87 -2.78
C VAL A 79 -3.16 -7.91 -1.94
N GLY A 80 -2.56 -6.84 -1.45
CA GLY A 80 -3.24 -5.84 -0.63
C GLY A 80 -2.66 -4.46 -0.82
N ARG A 81 -3.39 -3.46 -0.33
CA ARG A 81 -3.03 -2.06 -0.38
C ARG A 81 -3.48 -1.37 0.90
N LEU A 82 -2.62 -0.56 1.49
CA LEU A 82 -2.94 0.35 2.58
C LEU A 82 -2.62 1.77 2.12
N GLN A 83 -3.49 2.73 2.42
CA GLN A 83 -3.20 4.15 2.23
C GLN A 83 -3.12 4.81 3.60
N TYR A 84 -2.06 5.57 3.80
CA TYR A 84 -1.81 6.31 5.02
C TYR A 84 -1.81 7.81 4.76
N ARG A 85 -2.08 8.56 5.83
CA ARG A 85 -1.97 10.02 5.87
C ARG A 85 -1.18 10.43 7.10
N SER A 86 -0.29 11.39 6.92
CA SER A 86 0.39 12.12 8.00
C SER A 86 0.20 13.63 7.81
N GLY A 87 0.90 14.42 8.63
CA GLY A 87 0.97 15.87 8.45
C GLY A 87 1.75 16.32 7.22
N SER A 88 2.58 15.45 6.63
CA SER A 88 3.44 15.77 5.48
C SER A 88 2.89 15.27 4.15
N GLY A 89 1.92 14.35 4.15
CA GLY A 89 1.29 13.89 2.93
C GLY A 89 0.55 12.56 3.08
N THR A 90 0.34 11.91 1.94
CA THR A 90 -0.25 10.58 1.85
C THR A 90 0.66 9.68 1.04
N TRP A 91 0.77 8.41 1.43
CA TRP A 91 1.49 7.39 0.68
C TRP A 91 0.70 6.08 0.69
N THR A 92 1.09 5.18 -0.21
CA THR A 92 0.50 3.85 -0.35
C THR A 92 1.53 2.79 0.02
N GLU A 93 1.12 1.78 0.80
CA GLU A 93 1.88 0.55 1.01
C GLU A 93 1.15 -0.62 0.34
N TRP A 94 1.78 -1.21 -0.67
CA TRP A 94 1.29 -2.42 -1.33
C TRP A 94 1.83 -3.66 -0.61
N SER A 95 0.94 -4.52 -0.13
CA SER A 95 1.29 -5.82 0.45
C SER A 95 1.65 -6.80 -0.67
N ALA A 96 2.89 -7.26 -0.70
CA ALA A 96 3.40 -8.22 -1.67
C ALA A 96 3.56 -9.61 -1.05
N VAL A 97 3.27 -10.66 -1.82
CA VAL A 97 3.52 -12.06 -1.44
C VAL A 97 4.44 -12.67 -2.49
N PHE A 98 5.54 -13.26 -2.05
CA PHE A 98 6.48 -13.98 -2.91
C PHE A 98 6.03 -15.42 -3.15
N ASP A 99 6.57 -16.06 -4.20
CA ASP A 99 6.27 -17.47 -4.54
C ASP A 99 6.59 -18.46 -3.39
N ASP A 100 7.52 -18.12 -2.50
CA ASP A 100 7.85 -18.91 -1.31
C ASP A 100 6.88 -18.68 -0.14
N GLY A 101 5.84 -17.87 -0.34
CA GLY A 101 4.84 -17.50 0.66
C GLY A 101 5.30 -16.42 1.65
N SER A 102 6.54 -15.94 1.56
CA SER A 102 7.02 -14.82 2.36
C SER A 102 6.38 -13.50 1.93
N ALA A 103 6.38 -12.51 2.82
CA ALA A 103 5.73 -11.23 2.60
C ALA A 103 6.76 -10.12 2.33
N GLY A 104 6.35 -9.12 1.58
CA GLY A 104 7.07 -7.86 1.37
C GLY A 104 6.10 -6.68 1.32
N VAL A 105 6.65 -5.48 1.30
CA VAL A 105 5.89 -4.23 1.14
C VAL A 105 6.57 -3.40 0.07
N LEU A 106 5.79 -2.96 -0.92
CA LEU A 106 6.21 -1.93 -1.87
C LEU A 106 5.55 -0.61 -1.45
N GLY A 107 6.33 0.27 -0.84
CA GLY A 107 5.93 1.63 -0.50
C GLY A 107 5.98 2.51 -1.75
N GLU A 108 4.97 3.34 -1.93
CA GLU A 108 4.81 4.30 -3.03
C GLU A 108 4.48 5.67 -2.44
N ASP A 109 5.35 6.64 -2.70
CA ASP A 109 5.18 8.03 -2.28
C ASP A 109 5.64 8.96 -3.41
N ASN A 110 4.69 9.69 -4.01
CA ASN A 110 4.94 10.68 -5.07
C ASN A 110 5.86 10.18 -6.21
N GLY A 111 5.64 8.93 -6.65
CA GLY A 111 6.42 8.30 -7.73
C GLY A 111 7.79 7.74 -7.30
N ALA A 112 8.16 7.85 -6.03
CA ALA A 112 9.28 7.13 -5.45
C ALA A 112 8.81 5.81 -4.83
N TYR A 113 9.61 4.76 -4.99
CA TYR A 113 9.26 3.43 -4.52
C TYR A 113 10.34 2.83 -3.64
N VAL A 114 9.93 2.16 -2.57
CA VAL A 114 10.81 1.41 -1.68
C VAL A 114 10.26 -0.01 -1.51
N PHE A 115 11.04 -1.01 -1.91
CA PHE A 115 10.67 -2.40 -1.66
C PHE A 115 11.33 -2.89 -0.37
N SER A 116 10.51 -3.33 0.58
CA SER A 116 10.93 -3.73 1.93
C SER A 116 10.51 -5.14 2.29
N LEU A 117 11.32 -5.79 3.13
CA LEU A 117 10.99 -7.05 3.79
C LEU A 117 10.82 -6.83 5.29
N PRO A 118 9.97 -7.64 5.96
CA PRO A 118 9.91 -7.65 7.41
C PRO A 118 11.28 -7.92 8.04
N LEU A 119 11.66 -7.12 9.03
CA LEU A 119 12.88 -7.28 9.80
C LEU A 119 12.51 -7.67 11.23
N LYS A 120 12.93 -8.86 11.65
CA LYS A 120 12.79 -9.28 13.05
C LYS A 120 13.95 -8.71 13.86
N VAL A 121 13.68 -7.69 14.67
CA VAL A 121 14.67 -7.07 15.56
C VAL A 121 14.81 -7.93 16.81
N GLN A 122 16.04 -8.19 17.25
CA GLN A 122 16.28 -9.06 18.42
C GLN A 122 16.11 -8.32 19.75
N ARG A 123 16.34 -7.00 19.73
CA ARG A 123 16.24 -6.14 20.90
C ARG A 123 14.92 -5.39 20.92
N GLU A 124 14.47 -5.05 22.12
CA GLU A 124 13.33 -4.15 22.28
C GLU A 124 13.66 -2.78 21.67
N LEU A 125 12.74 -2.29 20.84
CA LEU A 125 12.88 -0.99 20.21
C LEU A 125 12.49 0.10 21.22
N PRO A 126 13.17 1.25 21.21
CA PRO A 126 12.73 2.41 21.96
C PRO A 126 11.28 2.79 21.60
N GLU A 127 10.60 3.46 22.54
CA GLU A 127 9.35 4.16 22.24
C GLU A 127 9.58 5.22 21.16
N ALA A 128 8.57 5.47 20.31
CA ALA A 128 8.69 6.38 19.17
C ALA A 128 9.19 7.78 19.56
N SER A 129 8.80 8.28 20.74
CA SER A 129 9.20 9.60 21.26
C SER A 129 10.71 9.75 21.50
N GLN A 130 11.46 8.65 21.54
CA GLN A 130 12.91 8.66 21.71
C GLN A 130 13.66 8.85 20.39
N PHE A 131 13.01 8.68 19.25
CA PHE A 131 13.60 8.90 17.93
C PHE A 131 13.51 10.38 17.55
N ARG A 132 14.64 11.08 17.62
CA ARG A 132 14.76 12.50 17.22
C ARG A 132 15.20 12.59 15.77
N VAL A 133 14.43 13.29 14.94
CA VAL A 133 14.77 13.55 13.53
C VAL A 133 16.17 14.18 13.42
N GLY A 134 16.97 13.68 12.49
CA GLY A 134 18.36 14.09 12.27
C GLY A 134 19.39 13.43 13.20
N ALA A 135 18.96 12.78 14.29
CA ALA A 135 19.88 12.00 15.13
C ALA A 135 20.25 10.67 14.47
N THR A 136 21.30 10.02 14.98
CA THR A 136 21.73 8.69 14.55
C THR A 136 21.45 7.66 15.62
N THR A 137 21.06 6.46 15.21
CA THR A 137 20.90 5.28 16.06
C THR A 137 21.40 4.03 15.34
N ALA A 138 21.58 2.92 16.06
CA ALA A 138 21.95 1.65 15.46
C ALA A 138 20.81 0.64 15.59
N ILE A 139 20.40 0.04 14.48
CA ILE A 139 19.43 -1.06 14.43
C ILE A 139 20.14 -2.29 13.86
N GLU A 140 20.11 -3.41 14.60
CA GLU A 140 20.82 -4.64 14.24
C GLU A 140 22.30 -4.40 13.88
N GLY A 141 22.98 -3.53 14.66
CA GLY A 141 24.39 -3.20 14.50
C GLY A 141 24.75 -2.28 13.34
N LYS A 142 23.76 -1.78 12.58
CA LYS A 142 23.97 -0.84 11.47
C LYS A 142 23.53 0.57 11.82
N PRO A 143 24.32 1.61 11.46
CA PRO A 143 23.96 2.99 11.74
C PRO A 143 22.89 3.49 10.78
N PHE A 144 21.91 4.20 11.32
CA PHE A 144 20.86 4.88 10.59
C PHE A 144 20.63 6.29 11.15
N THR A 145 20.29 7.22 10.27
CA THR A 145 19.79 8.55 10.64
C THR A 145 18.26 8.53 10.65
N ILE A 146 17.64 9.10 11.67
CA ILE A 146 16.19 9.25 11.74
C ILE A 146 15.77 10.30 10.71
N ALA A 147 15.08 9.87 9.66
CA ALA A 147 14.62 10.72 8.56
C ALA A 147 13.27 11.36 8.88
N SER A 148 12.36 10.60 9.49
CA SER A 148 11.05 11.10 9.93
C SER A 148 10.57 10.40 11.20
N ASN A 149 9.70 11.08 11.95
CA ASN A 149 8.96 10.54 13.08
C ASN A 149 7.63 11.28 13.15
N GLU A 150 6.58 10.67 12.60
CA GLU A 150 5.31 11.33 12.37
C GLU A 150 4.15 10.57 13.01
N GLN A 151 3.08 11.31 13.32
CA GLN A 151 1.78 10.72 13.58
C GLN A 151 1.10 10.43 12.25
N VAL A 152 0.69 9.18 12.08
CA VAL A 152 0.14 8.65 10.84
C VAL A 152 -1.18 7.94 11.13
N ALA A 153 -2.11 7.95 10.18
CA ALA A 153 -3.37 7.22 10.29
C ALA A 153 -3.63 6.44 9.00
N LEU A 154 -4.15 5.22 9.15
CA LEU A 154 -4.70 4.48 8.01
C LEU A 154 -5.98 5.19 7.57
N ILE A 155 -6.09 5.48 6.27
CA ILE A 155 -7.26 6.14 5.68
C ILE A 155 -8.05 5.23 4.74
N SER A 156 -7.42 4.22 4.15
CA SER A 156 -8.10 3.25 3.31
C SER A 156 -7.28 1.97 3.19
N ALA A 157 -7.94 0.86 2.87
CA ALA A 157 -7.29 -0.41 2.63
C ALA A 157 -8.05 -1.26 1.61
N GLN A 158 -7.35 -2.11 0.88
CA GLN A 158 -7.92 -3.04 -0.09
C GLN A 158 -7.20 -4.38 -0.07
N GLY A 159 -7.89 -5.40 -0.57
CA GLY A 159 -7.34 -6.72 -0.77
C GLY A 159 -7.01 -7.40 0.55
N GLU A 160 -5.99 -8.25 0.50
CA GLU A 160 -5.56 -9.13 1.55
C GLU A 160 -4.35 -8.56 2.29
N LEU A 161 -4.39 -8.57 3.63
CA LEU A 161 -3.42 -7.87 4.46
C LEU A 161 -2.93 -8.73 5.64
N PRO A 162 -1.62 -8.71 5.94
CA PRO A 162 -1.06 -9.42 7.09
C PRO A 162 -1.44 -8.75 8.43
N ARG A 163 -1.74 -7.45 8.38
CA ARG A 163 -2.19 -6.63 9.50
C ARG A 163 -3.09 -5.52 8.99
N LEU A 164 -3.92 -4.97 9.87
CA LEU A 164 -4.73 -3.80 9.56
C LEU A 164 -4.74 -2.84 10.76
N PRO A 165 -4.03 -1.71 10.68
CA PRO A 165 -4.15 -0.65 11.67
C PRO A 165 -5.60 -0.15 11.80
N PRO A 166 -6.03 0.33 12.97
CA PRO A 166 -7.36 0.91 13.12
C PRO A 166 -7.53 2.13 12.21
N LEU A 167 -8.67 2.20 11.51
CA LEU A 167 -8.99 3.29 10.60
C LEU A 167 -9.07 4.62 11.36
N ASP A 168 -8.53 5.68 10.76
CA ASP A 168 -8.56 7.06 11.28
C ASP A 168 -8.01 7.24 12.71
N THR A 169 -7.27 6.26 13.22
CA THR A 169 -6.64 6.32 14.55
C THR A 169 -5.15 6.61 14.38
N PRO A 170 -4.65 7.77 14.87
CA PRO A 170 -3.24 8.10 14.76
C PRO A 170 -2.32 7.15 15.55
N PHE A 171 -1.20 6.79 14.96
CA PHE A 171 -0.10 6.08 15.61
C PHE A 171 1.26 6.62 15.11
N PRO A 172 2.36 6.46 15.87
CA PRO A 172 3.66 6.89 15.39
C PRO A 172 4.23 5.96 14.31
N MET A 173 4.88 6.55 13.32
CA MET A 173 5.73 5.83 12.37
C MET A 173 7.06 6.55 12.23
N VAL A 174 8.15 5.78 12.32
CA VAL A 174 9.52 6.32 12.24
C VAL A 174 10.19 5.75 10.99
N GLU A 175 10.71 6.62 10.14
CA GLU A 175 11.56 6.24 9.02
C GLU A 175 13.01 6.57 9.34
N LEU A 176 13.91 5.64 9.02
CA LEU A 176 15.34 5.82 9.16
C LEU A 176 16.05 5.48 7.84
N ARG A 177 17.14 6.20 7.57
CA ARG A 177 17.95 6.05 6.35
C ARG A 177 19.39 5.77 6.70
N SER A 178 19.99 4.80 6.01
CA SER A 178 21.43 4.53 6.11
C SER A 178 22.22 5.32 5.06
N ALA A 179 23.53 5.45 5.26
CA ALA A 179 24.42 6.03 4.26
C ALA A 179 24.51 5.18 2.97
N GLN A 180 24.11 3.91 3.03
CA GLN A 180 24.12 2.97 1.91
C GLN A 180 22.79 2.96 1.12
N GLY A 181 21.86 3.88 1.41
CA GLY A 181 20.58 3.99 0.69
C GLY A 181 19.48 3.06 1.20
N GLU A 182 19.74 2.30 2.27
CA GLU A 182 18.71 1.47 2.91
C GLU A 182 17.70 2.33 3.67
N VAL A 183 16.44 1.95 3.58
CA VAL A 183 15.30 2.56 4.28
C VAL A 183 14.79 1.56 5.31
N LEU A 184 14.53 2.02 6.54
CA LEU A 184 13.96 1.23 7.61
C LEU A 184 12.73 1.95 8.14
N SER A 185 11.59 1.26 8.21
CA SER A 185 10.36 1.77 8.80
C SER A 185 10.05 1.04 10.10
N ILE A 186 9.64 1.78 11.12
CA ILE A 186 9.14 1.27 12.39
C ILE A 186 7.70 1.76 12.55
N ASP A 187 6.77 0.83 12.50
CA ASP A 187 5.34 1.06 12.63
C ASP A 187 4.87 0.70 14.05
N TYR A 188 4.36 1.69 14.78
CA TYR A 188 3.87 1.54 16.15
C TYR A 188 2.34 1.35 16.24
N SER A 189 1.67 0.93 15.16
CA SER A 189 0.24 0.57 15.20
C SER A 189 -0.03 -0.66 16.07
N MET A 190 0.99 -1.45 16.40
CA MET A 190 0.90 -2.65 17.22
C MET A 190 2.07 -2.74 18.22
N ARG A 191 1.93 -3.59 19.24
CA ARG A 191 3.00 -3.94 20.17
C ARG A 191 3.28 -5.46 20.09
N PRO A 192 4.54 -5.90 19.84
CA PRO A 192 5.72 -5.06 19.55
C PRO A 192 5.59 -4.33 18.19
N PRO A 193 6.33 -3.22 17.98
CA PRO A 193 6.31 -2.49 16.71
C PRO A 193 6.74 -3.36 15.54
N VAL A 194 6.15 -3.11 14.37
CA VAL A 194 6.51 -3.82 13.14
C VAL A 194 7.67 -3.08 12.48
N VAL A 195 8.71 -3.82 12.09
CA VAL A 195 9.85 -3.25 11.39
C VAL A 195 9.96 -3.83 10.00
N ALA A 196 10.18 -2.97 9.02
CA ALA A 196 10.52 -3.37 7.66
C ALA A 196 11.81 -2.67 7.23
N ARG A 197 12.58 -3.34 6.39
CA ARG A 197 13.82 -2.82 5.81
C ARG A 197 13.84 -3.07 4.32
N GLY A 198 14.20 -2.02 3.59
CA GLY A 198 14.16 -2.02 2.14
C GLY A 198 15.19 -1.11 1.50
N GLU A 199 15.05 -0.99 0.19
CA GLU A 199 15.86 -0.13 -0.66
C GLU A 199 14.95 0.53 -1.69
N ALA A 200 15.40 1.68 -2.20
CA ALA A 200 14.72 2.34 -3.30
C ALA A 200 14.78 1.44 -4.55
N VAL A 201 13.67 1.38 -5.30
CA VAL A 201 13.55 0.62 -6.54
C VAL A 201 12.90 1.49 -7.61
N GLN A 202 13.20 1.21 -8.88
CA GLN A 202 12.44 1.75 -10.00
C GLN A 202 11.37 0.75 -10.44
N LEU A 203 10.19 1.21 -10.89
CA LEU A 203 9.12 0.29 -11.31
C LEU A 203 9.55 -0.58 -12.51
N GLU A 204 10.37 -0.04 -13.41
CA GLU A 204 10.89 -0.73 -14.58
C GLU A 204 11.77 -1.93 -14.17
N GLU A 205 12.52 -1.80 -13.07
CA GLU A 205 13.37 -2.87 -12.53
C GLU A 205 12.54 -4.02 -11.98
N LEU A 206 11.32 -3.75 -11.52
CA LEU A 206 10.40 -4.75 -10.97
C LEU A 206 9.73 -5.61 -12.05
N LYS A 207 9.88 -5.29 -13.34
CA LYS A 207 9.33 -6.06 -14.47
C LYS A 207 7.83 -6.36 -14.27
N LEU A 208 7.08 -5.33 -13.90
CA LEU A 208 5.69 -5.47 -13.50
C LEU A 208 4.78 -5.85 -14.67
N THR A 209 3.74 -6.61 -14.34
CA THR A 209 2.67 -7.05 -15.23
C THR A 209 1.34 -6.89 -14.51
N GLY A 210 0.24 -6.74 -15.26
CA GLY A 210 -1.07 -6.50 -14.67
C GLY A 210 -1.18 -5.12 -14.01
N LEU A 211 -0.39 -4.14 -14.45
CA LEU A 211 -0.58 -2.74 -14.10
C LEU A 211 -1.95 -2.26 -14.57
N ARG A 212 -2.49 -1.21 -13.95
CA ARG A 212 -3.64 -0.52 -14.53
C ARG A 212 -3.22 -0.04 -15.90
N ASP A 213 -4.11 -0.21 -16.88
CA ASP A 213 -3.97 0.54 -18.11
C ASP A 213 -3.83 2.00 -17.70
N GLU A 214 -2.84 2.70 -18.27
CA GLU A 214 -2.88 4.15 -18.22
C GLU A 214 -4.19 4.52 -18.87
N ASN A 215 -5.20 4.80 -18.06
CA ASN A 215 -6.26 5.70 -18.46
C ASN A 215 -5.56 7.06 -18.60
N THR A 216 -4.75 7.21 -19.65
CA THR A 216 -4.98 8.30 -20.56
C THR A 216 -6.45 8.14 -20.93
N LYS A 217 -7.33 8.70 -20.08
CA LYS A 217 -8.46 9.38 -20.65
C LYS A 217 -7.80 10.27 -21.67
N GLU A 218 -7.86 9.88 -22.94
CA GLU A 218 -8.01 10.87 -23.97
C GLU A 218 -9.18 11.69 -23.44
N GLU A 219 -8.87 12.80 -22.76
CA GLU A 219 -9.79 13.88 -22.47
C GLU A 219 -10.18 14.35 -23.87
N LYS A 220 -11.07 13.60 -24.53
CA LYS A 220 -11.60 13.96 -25.83
C LYS A 220 -12.30 15.25 -25.55
N ALA A 221 -11.68 16.32 -26.04
CA ALA A 221 -12.15 17.65 -25.79
C ALA A 221 -13.63 17.69 -26.15
N ARG A 222 -14.46 18.02 -25.17
CA ARG A 222 -15.90 18.05 -25.39
C ARG A 222 -16.17 19.29 -26.21
N GLN A 223 -16.67 19.09 -27.42
CA GLN A 223 -17.03 20.19 -28.30
C GLN A 223 -18.53 20.41 -28.26
N PHE A 224 -18.92 21.67 -28.14
CA PHE A 224 -20.31 22.10 -28.26
C PHE A 224 -20.41 23.40 -29.06
N ALA A 225 -21.58 23.69 -29.64
CA ALA A 225 -21.83 24.96 -30.31
C ALA A 225 -22.21 26.01 -29.26
N CYS A 226 -21.56 27.17 -29.28
CA CYS A 226 -21.90 28.31 -28.43
C CYS A 226 -23.38 28.68 -28.64
N PRO A 227 -24.21 28.70 -27.59
CA PRO A 227 -25.63 29.00 -27.73
C PRO A 227 -25.91 30.44 -28.18
N SER A 228 -24.92 31.34 -28.10
CA SER A 228 -25.09 32.76 -28.50
C SER A 228 -24.68 33.05 -29.94
N CYS A 229 -23.62 32.42 -30.47
CA CYS A 229 -23.07 32.75 -31.79
C CYS A 229 -22.89 31.54 -32.72
N GLY A 230 -23.08 30.32 -32.22
CA GLY A 230 -22.92 29.08 -32.99
C GLY A 230 -21.48 28.64 -33.24
N ALA A 231 -20.47 29.40 -32.78
CA ALA A 231 -19.07 28.99 -32.88
C ALA A 231 -18.81 27.69 -32.12
N GLN A 232 -17.91 26.84 -32.64
CA GLN A 232 -17.46 25.65 -31.92
C GLN A 232 -16.63 26.07 -30.70
N VAL A 233 -17.01 25.57 -29.53
CA VAL A 233 -16.29 25.75 -28.28
C VAL A 233 -15.72 24.39 -27.88
N GLU A 234 -14.42 24.36 -27.64
CA GLU A 234 -13.70 23.16 -27.22
C GLU A 234 -13.31 23.28 -25.74
N VAL A 235 -13.68 22.28 -24.94
CA VAL A 235 -13.25 22.17 -23.54
C VAL A 235 -12.12 21.15 -23.45
N ALA A 236 -10.89 21.65 -23.30
CA ALA A 236 -9.68 20.83 -23.32
C ALA A 236 -9.38 20.11 -21.99
N LEU A 237 -9.93 20.59 -20.86
CA LEU A 237 -9.69 20.03 -19.53
C LEU A 237 -11.00 19.89 -18.76
N ASP A 238 -11.26 18.73 -18.14
CA ASP A 238 -12.44 18.48 -17.30
C ASP A 238 -12.56 19.46 -16.09
N THR A 239 -11.47 20.13 -15.70
CA THR A 239 -11.47 21.15 -14.63
C THR A 239 -11.85 22.56 -15.09
N SER A 240 -12.13 22.76 -16.38
CA SER A 240 -12.47 24.08 -16.94
C SER A 240 -13.81 24.56 -16.38
N LYS A 241 -13.78 25.67 -15.63
CA LYS A 241 -14.99 26.27 -15.05
C LYS A 241 -15.66 27.31 -15.96
N ALA A 242 -14.92 27.85 -16.92
CA ALA A 242 -15.41 28.82 -17.90
C ALA A 242 -14.62 28.70 -19.20
N VAL A 243 -15.31 28.81 -20.34
CA VAL A 243 -14.72 28.81 -21.68
C VAL A 243 -15.48 29.85 -22.51
N THR A 244 -14.76 30.66 -23.28
CA THR A 244 -15.33 31.66 -24.19
C THR A 244 -15.18 31.20 -25.63
N CYS A 245 -16.22 31.40 -26.43
CA CYS A 245 -16.19 31.19 -27.88
C CYS A 245 -15.46 32.32 -28.62
#